data_AF-A0A316S9Y6-F1
#
_entry.id   AF-A0A316S9Y6-F1
#
_cell.length_a   1.000
_cell.length_b   1.000
_cell.length_c   1.000
_cell.angle_alpha   90.00
_cell.angle_beta   90.00
_cell.angle_gamma   90.00
#
_symmetry.space_group_name_H-M   'P 1'
#
loop_
_entity.id
_entity.type
_entity.pdbx_description
1 polymer ?
#
loop_
_entity_poly.entity_id
_entity_poly.type
_entity_poly.pdbx_seq_one_letter_code
_entity_poly.pdbx_strand_id
1 'polypeptide(L)' 'MAEEVKETIKNFNLKDGLSIDEAKVSVLILCTLICFIFVLVKYQLDGDITDNIVLVFQTLVAAVAGVNIANKVTSIIKK' A
#
# COMPACT_ATOMS: atom_id res chain seq x y z
N MET A 1 19.20 -17.19 -18.70
CA MET A 1 17.71 -17.19 -18.64
C MET A 1 17.13 -18.11 -17.58
N ALA A 2 17.13 -19.45 -17.70
CA ALA A 2 16.50 -20.31 -16.67
C ALA A 2 17.31 -20.43 -15.36
N GLU A 3 18.65 -20.36 -15.43
CA GLU A 3 19.52 -20.40 -14.24
C GLU A 3 19.56 -19.07 -13.48
N GLU A 4 19.63 -17.91 -14.16
CA GLU A 4 19.56 -16.58 -13.53
C GLU A 4 18.26 -16.35 -12.75
N VAL A 5 17.13 -16.86 -13.26
CA VAL A 5 15.83 -16.76 -12.57
C VAL A 5 15.83 -17.60 -11.29
N LYS A 6 16.45 -18.80 -11.30
CA LYS A 6 16.60 -19.63 -10.11
C LYS A 6 17.49 -18.99 -9.05
N GLU A 7 18.57 -18.34 -9.47
CA GLU A 7 19.49 -17.65 -8.56
C GLU A 7 18.85 -16.39 -7.94
N THR A 8 18.08 -15.65 -8.73
CA THR A 8 17.30 -14.49 -8.27
C THR A 8 16.24 -14.89 -7.24
N ILE A 9 15.52 -15.99 -7.47
CA ILE A 9 14.51 -16.51 -6.51
C ILE A 9 15.19 -17.04 -5.23
N LYS A 10 16.36 -17.69 -5.36
CA LYS A 10 17.13 -18.20 -4.21
C LYS A 10 17.69 -17.07 -3.33
N ASN A 11 18.03 -15.94 -3.93
CA ASN A 11 18.50 -14.73 -3.25
C ASN A 11 17.36 -13.77 -2.86
N PHE A 12 16.10 -14.10 -3.17
CA PHE A 12 14.93 -13.32 -2.76
C PHE A 12 14.64 -13.56 -1.27
N ASN A 13 15.45 -12.92 -0.43
CA ASN A 13 15.33 -13.00 1.01
C ASN A 13 14.19 -12.08 1.46
N LEU A 14 12.99 -12.64 1.65
CA LEU A 14 11.80 -11.91 2.10
C LEU A 14 12.03 -11.11 3.40
N LYS A 15 13.06 -11.47 4.19
CA LYS A 15 13.49 -10.72 5.38
C LYS A 15 14.16 -9.38 5.07
N ASP A 16 14.80 -9.24 3.90
CA ASP A 16 15.62 -8.06 3.56
C ASP A 16 14.78 -6.92 2.97
N GLY A 17 13.69 -7.27 2.24
CA GLY A 17 12.71 -6.30 1.72
C GLY A 17 11.51 -6.04 2.64
N LEU A 18 11.51 -6.63 3.84
CA LEU A 18 10.45 -6.49 4.84
C LEU A 18 11.00 -5.83 6.10
N SER A 19 11.73 -4.73 5.96
CA SER A 19 12.01 -3.90 7.12
C SER A 19 10.69 -3.42 7.73
N ILE A 20 10.63 -3.26 9.05
CA ILE A 20 9.38 -2.97 9.77
C ILE A 20 8.70 -1.70 9.25
N ASP A 21 9.47 -0.68 8.85
CA ASP A 21 8.91 0.57 8.33
C ASP A 21 8.41 0.44 6.89
N GLU A 22 9.13 -0.27 6.01
CA GLU A 22 8.65 -0.54 4.64
C GLU A 22 7.43 -1.46 4.64
N ALA A 23 7.40 -2.44 5.55
CA ALA A 23 6.26 -3.34 5.72
C ALA A 23 5.00 -2.59 6.15
N LYS A 24 5.09 -1.61 7.06
CA LYS A 24 3.93 -0.78 7.45
C LYS A 24 3.37 0.01 6.27
N VAL A 25 4.25 0.62 5.48
CA VAL A 25 3.84 1.39 4.28
C VAL A 25 3.24 0.46 3.23
N SER A 26 3.83 -0.72 3.02
CA SER A 26 3.34 -1.74 2.10
C SER A 26 1.95 -2.27 2.49
N VAL A 27 1.74 -2.56 3.78
CA VAL A 27 0.44 -3.00 4.31
C VAL A 27 -0.61 -1.89 4.17
N LEU A 28 -0.25 -0.62 4.40
CA LEU A 28 -1.16 0.51 4.22
C LEU A 28 -1.62 0.64 2.75
N ILE A 29 -0.70 0.51 1.81
CA ILE A 29 -1.01 0.51 0.37
C ILE A 29 -1.91 -0.69 0.02
N LEU A 30 -1.59 -1.88 0.53
CA LEU A 30 -2.39 -3.09 0.31
C LEU A 30 -3.82 -2.94 0.84
N CYS A 31 -3.98 -2.44 2.08
CA CYS A 31 -5.28 -2.12 2.66
C CYS A 31 -6.08 -1.13 1.82
N THR A 32 -5.41 -0.10 1.28
CA THR A 32 -6.04 0.89 0.40
C THR A 32 -6.56 0.26 -0.88
N LEU A 33 -5.77 -0.63 -1.51
CA LEU A 33 -6.17 -1.35 -2.73
C LEU A 33 -7.33 -2.33 -2.46
N ILE A 34 -7.29 -3.07 -1.36
CA ILE A 34 -8.38 -3.98 -0.97
C ILE A 34 -9.67 -3.18 -0.72
N CYS A 35 -9.57 -2.05 -0.01
CA CYS A 35 -10.72 -1.19 0.26
C CYS A 35 -11.28 -0.58 -1.03
N PHE A 36 -10.43 -0.20 -1.99
CA PHE A 36 -10.84 0.27 -3.31
C PHE A 36 -11.65 -0.79 -4.07
N ILE A 37 -11.16 -2.04 -4.11
CA ILE A 37 -11.89 -3.15 -4.75
C ILE A 37 -13.23 -3.39 -4.05
N PHE A 38 -13.25 -3.34 -2.72
CA PHE A 38 -14.48 -3.50 -1.94
C PHE A 38 -15.52 -2.41 -2.25
N VAL A 39 -15.09 -1.15 -2.35
CA VAL A 39 -15.95 -0.03 -2.75
C VAL A 39 -16.52 -0.22 -4.15
N LEU A 40 -15.70 -0.66 -5.12
CA LEU A 40 -16.17 -0.94 -6.48
C LEU A 40 -17.20 -2.07 -6.52
N VAL A 41 -16.96 -3.16 -5.77
CA VAL A 41 -17.92 -4.27 -5.67
C VAL A 41 -19.23 -3.79 -5.03
N LYS A 42 -19.16 -2.99 -3.97
CA LYS A 42 -20.33 -2.42 -3.30
C LYS A 42 -21.15 -1.52 -4.21
N TYR A 43 -20.47 -0.63 -4.95
CA TYR A 43 -21.11 0.22 -5.95
C TYR A 43 -21.85 -0.59 -7.02
N GLN A 44 -21.25 -1.68 -7.51
CA GLN A 44 -21.88 -2.50 -8.57
C GLN A 44 -23.06 -3.35 -8.07
N LEU A 45 -23.05 -3.79 -6.80
CA LEU A 45 -24.10 -4.64 -6.24
C LEU A 45 -25.26 -3.84 -5.65
N ASP A 46 -24.94 -2.82 -4.85
CA ASP A 46 -25.92 -2.09 -4.05
C ASP A 46 -26.29 -0.73 -4.68
N GLY A 47 -25.54 -0.27 -5.68
CA GLY A 47 -25.75 1.02 -6.36
C GLY A 47 -25.40 2.25 -5.49
N ASP A 48 -25.03 2.03 -4.24
CA ASP A 48 -24.72 3.05 -3.25
C ASP A 48 -23.56 2.59 -2.35
N ILE A 49 -22.83 3.56 -1.81
CA ILE A 49 -21.71 3.32 -0.90
C ILE A 49 -22.01 4.08 0.38
N THR A 50 -22.11 3.35 1.49
CA THR A 50 -22.44 3.94 2.79
C THR A 50 -21.33 4.90 3.25
N ASP A 51 -21.73 6.01 3.90
CA ASP A 51 -20.81 7.09 4.30
C ASP A 51 -19.61 6.62 5.14
N ASN A 52 -19.80 5.60 5.98
CA ASN A 52 -18.72 5.04 6.79
C ASN A 52 -17.61 4.41 5.93
N ILE A 53 -17.96 3.74 4.83
CA ILE A 53 -17.01 3.13 3.90
C ILE A 53 -16.28 4.23 3.12
N VAL A 54 -17.00 5.27 2.68
CA VAL A 54 -16.40 6.42 2.01
C VAL A 54 -15.39 7.10 2.93
N LEU A 55 -15.73 7.31 4.20
CA LEU A 55 -14.86 7.92 5.20
C LEU A 55 -13.59 7.08 5.44
N VAL A 56 -13.74 5.76 5.56
CA VAL A 56 -12.60 4.83 5.69
C VAL A 56 -11.70 4.91 4.45
N PHE A 57 -12.27 4.90 3.25
CA PHE A 57 -11.51 4.97 2.02
C PHE A 57 -10.75 6.30 1.87
N GLN A 58 -11.40 7.44 2.15
CA GLN A 58 -10.75 8.75 2.18
C GLN A 58 -9.60 8.81 3.19
N THR A 59 -9.80 8.23 4.37
CA THR A 59 -8.76 8.17 5.41
C THR A 59 -7.55 7.35 4.96
N LEU A 60 -7.77 6.21 4.30
CA LEU A 60 -6.70 5.38 3.74
C LEU A 60 -5.90 6.13 2.66
N VAL A 61 -6.59 6.81 1.75
CA VAL A 61 -5.94 7.64 0.71
C VAL A 61 -5.12 8.77 1.34
N ALA A 62 -5.67 9.46 2.34
CA ALA A 62 -4.97 10.53 3.06
C ALA A 62 -3.73 9.99 3.80
N ALA A 63 -3.82 8.82 4.41
CA ALA A 63 -2.69 8.18 5.09
C ALA A 63 -1.56 7.81 4.10
N VAL A 64 -1.88 7.24 2.94
CA VAL A 64 -0.89 6.92 1.88
C VAL A 64 -0.23 8.21 1.36
N ALA A 65 -1.01 9.25 1.09
CA ALA A 65 -0.49 10.54 0.67
C ALA A 65 0.41 11.17 1.75
N GLY A 66 0.01 11.08 3.01
CA GLY A 66 0.77 11.56 4.17
C GLY A 66 2.12 10.88 4.29
N VAL A 67 2.19 9.56 4.14
CA VAL A 67 3.45 8.80 4.14
C VAL A 67 4.38 9.26 3.00
N ASN A 68 3.84 9.45 1.80
CA ASN A 68 4.63 9.91 0.65
C ASN A 68 5.20 11.33 0.88
N ILE A 69 4.41 12.23 1.46
CA ILE A 69 4.86 13.57 1.82
C ILE A 69 5.92 13.52 2.93
N ALA A 70 5.67 12.76 4.01
CA ALA A 70 6.59 12.63 5.13
C ALA A 70 7.97 12.11 4.69
N ASN A 71 8.00 11.16 3.76
CA ASN A 71 9.24 10.64 3.18
C ASN A 71 10.01 11.74 2.40
N LYS A 72 9.31 12.53 1.57
CA LYS A 72 9.91 13.66 0.85
C LYS A 72 10.45 14.74 1.79
N VAL A 73 9.68 15.12 2.79
CA VAL A 73 10.07 16.14 3.78
C VAL A 73 11.29 15.68 4.58
N THR A 74 11.31 14.43 5.04
CA THR A 74 12.45 13.87 5.77
C THR A 74 13.73 13.88 4.92
N SER A 75 13.63 13.60 3.61
CA SER A 75 14.78 13.67 2.69
C SER A 75 15.31 15.09 2.49
N ILE A 76 14.45 16.12 2.61
CA ILE A 76 14.87 17.52 2.47
C ILE A 76 15.55 17.99 3.75
N ILE A 77 15.02 17.61 4.92
CA ILE A 77 15.55 18.03 6.23
C ILE A 77 16.90 17.37 6.55
N LYS A 78 17.12 16.13 6.09
CA LYS A 78 18.39 15.40 6.27
C LYS A 78 19.48 15.78 5.27
N LYS A 79 19.19 16.67 4.32
CA LYS A 79 20.13 17.16 3.32
C LYS A 79 20.71 18.49 3.78
#